data_AF-A0AAU0T1D1-F1
#
_entry.id   AF-A0AAU0T1D1-F1
#
_cell.length_a   1.000
_cell.length_b   1.000
_cell.length_c   1.000
_cell.angle_alpha   90.00
_cell.angle_beta   90.00
_cell.angle_gamma   90.00
#
_symmetry.space_group_name_H-M   'P 1'
#
loop_
_entity.id
_entity.type
_entity.pdbx_description
1 polymer ?
#
loop_
_entity_poly.entity_id
_entity_poly.type
_entity_poly.pdbx_seq_one_letter_code
_entity_poly.pdbx_strand_id
1 'polypeptide(L)'
;MNGLPAVQEYQDMLKASALSFLKRHQGEHLGEPVKLLDRAINHLVSSFNETESAAIKLVSLAFIDLTGISLRQRIDLDYSTDTTVVVRDPVKGLSWAIPVDLIYDRIIKAPDAGRLRLTLH
;
A
#
# COMPACT_ATOMS: atom_id res chain seq x y z
N MET A 1 38.22 -0.76 -11.73
CA MET A 1 36.78 -1.09 -11.69
C MET A 1 36.28 -0.79 -10.29
N ASN A 2 35.46 0.25 -10.08
CA ASN A 2 34.69 0.53 -8.83
C ASN A 2 33.80 1.78 -9.03
N GLY A 3 32.70 1.65 -9.77
CA GLY A 3 31.79 2.78 -10.08
C GLY A 3 30.30 2.50 -9.88
N LEU A 4 29.93 1.34 -9.34
CA LEU A 4 28.55 0.85 -9.29
C LEU A 4 27.85 0.93 -7.90
N PRO A 5 28.53 0.89 -6.74
CA PRO A 5 27.85 0.93 -5.45
C PRO A 5 27.10 2.25 -5.20
N ALA A 6 27.76 3.38 -5.48
CA ALA A 6 27.20 4.70 -5.18
C ALA A 6 25.95 5.05 -6.00
N VAL A 7 25.87 4.58 -7.25
CA VAL A 7 24.68 4.79 -8.11
C VAL A 7 23.50 3.98 -7.61
N GLN A 8 23.74 2.73 -7.21
CA GLN A 8 22.69 1.86 -6.67
C GLN A 8 22.20 2.37 -5.31
N GLU A 9 23.12 2.75 -4.41
CA GLU A 9 22.79 3.34 -3.11
C GLU A 9 21.96 4.62 -3.25
N TYR A 10 22.29 5.46 -4.24
CA TYR A 10 21.53 6.66 -4.53
C TYR A 10 20.11 6.35 -5.04
N GLN A 11 19.95 5.36 -5.94
CA GLN A 11 18.63 4.92 -6.39
C GLN A 11 17.80 4.29 -5.26
N ASP A 12 18.44 3.52 -4.38
CA ASP A 12 17.78 2.91 -3.22
C ASP A 12 17.31 3.97 -2.23
N MET A 13 18.11 5.03 -2.01
CA MET A 13 17.72 6.20 -1.21
C MET A 13 16.49 6.90 -1.80
N LEU A 14 16.47 7.16 -3.11
CA LEU A 14 15.34 7.81 -3.78
C LEU A 14 14.06 6.95 -3.71
N LYS A 15 14.20 5.64 -3.93
CA LYS A 15 13.09 4.69 -3.79
C LYS A 15 12.54 4.66 -2.35
N ALA A 16 13.41 4.70 -1.35
CA ALA A 16 13.01 4.75 0.06
C ALA A 16 12.29 6.06 0.42
N SER A 17 12.73 7.19 -0.15
CA SER A 17 12.07 8.49 -0.02
C SER A 17 10.66 8.46 -0.63
N ALA A 18 10.52 7.96 -1.87
CA ALA A 18 9.24 7.78 -2.54
C ALA A 18 8.30 6.87 -1.73
N LEU A 19 8.80 5.73 -1.24
CA LEU A 19 8.00 4.81 -0.41
C LEU A 19 7.50 5.50 0.87
N SER A 20 8.34 6.30 1.53
CA SER A 20 7.98 7.04 2.74
C SER A 20 6.95 8.13 2.46
N PHE A 21 7.01 8.77 1.29
CA PHE A 21 5.98 9.71 0.84
C PHE A 21 4.65 8.99 0.61
N LEU A 22 4.67 7.90 -0.17
CA LEU A 22 3.45 7.13 -0.48
C LEU A 22 2.78 6.59 0.79
N LYS A 23 3.55 6.07 1.77
CA LYS A 23 3.01 5.59 3.06
C LYS A 23 2.29 6.67 3.87
N ARG A 24 2.79 7.91 3.84
CA ARG A 24 2.20 9.04 4.58
C ARG A 24 0.92 9.55 3.93
N HIS A 25 0.88 9.59 2.60
CA HIS A 25 -0.20 10.22 1.86
C HIS A 25 -1.24 9.24 1.29
N GLN A 26 -1.03 7.91 1.35
CA GLN A 26 -2.00 6.93 0.82
C GLN A 26 -3.42 7.06 1.41
N GLY A 27 -3.54 7.47 2.67
CA GLY A 27 -4.85 7.66 3.33
C GLY A 27 -5.62 8.87 2.79
N GLU A 28 -4.93 9.84 2.21
CA GLU A 28 -5.55 11.03 1.59
C GLU A 28 -6.18 10.71 0.22
N HIS A 29 -5.75 9.63 -0.43
CA HIS A 29 -6.11 9.28 -1.81
C HIS A 29 -6.80 7.90 -1.91
N LEU A 30 -7.60 7.54 -0.90
CA LEU A 30 -8.39 6.30 -0.90
C LEU A 30 -9.38 6.29 -2.07
N GLY A 31 -9.00 5.61 -3.16
CA GLY A 31 -9.78 5.51 -4.41
C GLY A 31 -9.17 6.25 -5.61
N GLU A 32 -8.09 7.01 -5.44
CA GLU A 32 -7.42 7.77 -6.52
C GLU A 32 -5.90 7.50 -6.57
N PRO A 33 -5.47 6.25 -6.81
CA PRO A 33 -4.05 5.87 -6.76
C PRO A 33 -3.18 6.63 -7.79
N VAL A 34 -3.76 7.05 -8.92
CA VAL A 34 -3.07 7.84 -9.93
C VAL A 34 -2.62 9.20 -9.38
N LYS A 35 -3.49 9.90 -8.63
CA LYS A 35 -3.13 11.20 -8.03
C LYS A 35 -2.06 11.08 -6.94
N LEU A 36 -2.06 9.96 -6.20
CA LEU A 36 -1.02 9.65 -5.24
C LEU A 36 0.34 9.46 -5.92
N LEU A 37 0.37 8.73 -7.05
CA LEU A 37 1.57 8.51 -7.85
C LEU A 37 2.11 9.83 -8.42
N ASP A 38 1.24 10.67 -9.01
CA ASP A 38 1.64 11.98 -9.55
C ASP A 38 2.24 12.89 -8.47
N ARG A 39 1.67 12.91 -7.27
CA ARG A 39 2.25 13.68 -6.14
C ARG A 39 3.61 13.15 -5.72
N ALA A 40 3.80 11.83 -5.72
CA ALA A 40 5.08 11.23 -5.38
C ALA A 40 6.15 11.46 -6.47
N ILE A 41 5.77 11.46 -7.75
CA ILE A 41 6.66 11.81 -8.87
C ILE A 41 7.12 13.26 -8.74
N ASN A 42 6.17 14.19 -8.54
CA ASN A 42 6.49 15.61 -8.34
C ASN A 42 7.38 15.84 -7.12
N HIS A 43 7.21 15.06 -6.05
CA HIS A 43 8.09 15.13 -4.88
C HIS A 43 9.54 14.75 -5.23
N LEU A 44 9.75 13.66 -5.98
CA LEU A 44 11.10 13.27 -6.39
C LEU A 44 11.75 14.29 -7.33
N VAL A 45 11.01 14.79 -8.32
CA VAL A 45 11.50 15.81 -9.26
C VAL A 45 11.89 17.09 -8.52
N SER A 46 11.02 17.59 -7.63
CA SER A 46 11.26 18.85 -6.91
C SER A 46 12.33 18.77 -5.83
N SER A 47 12.44 17.64 -5.13
CA SER A 47 13.30 17.51 -3.94
C SER A 47 14.68 16.93 -4.26
N PHE A 48 14.81 16.20 -5.36
CA PHE A 48 16.06 15.51 -5.75
C PHE A 48 16.53 15.88 -7.15
N ASN A 49 15.83 16.79 -7.84
CA ASN A 49 16.18 17.26 -9.19
C ASN A 49 16.31 16.11 -10.21
N GLU A 50 15.54 15.05 -9.99
CA GLU A 50 15.52 13.87 -10.85
C GLU A 50 14.76 14.15 -12.15
N THR A 51 15.13 13.44 -13.21
CA THR A 51 14.32 13.46 -14.44
C THR A 51 12.95 12.84 -14.17
N GLU A 52 11.92 13.37 -14.81
CA GLU A 52 10.55 12.84 -14.69
C GLU A 52 10.50 11.34 -15.02
N SER A 53 11.22 10.89 -16.06
CA SER A 53 11.31 9.47 -16.43
C SER A 53 11.91 8.60 -15.33
N ALA A 54 12.95 9.06 -14.64
CA ALA A 54 13.56 8.33 -13.51
C ALA A 54 12.63 8.32 -12.29
N ALA A 55 11.98 9.45 -11.99
CA ALA A 55 11.02 9.56 -10.91
C ALA A 55 9.82 8.63 -11.10
N ILE A 56 9.25 8.54 -12.31
CA ILE A 56 8.17 7.61 -12.65
C ILE A 56 8.58 6.16 -12.34
N LYS A 57 9.78 5.74 -12.79
CA LYS A 57 10.28 4.38 -12.56
C LYS A 57 10.44 4.09 -11.07
N LEU A 58 11.09 4.99 -10.33
CA LEU A 58 11.35 4.81 -8.89
C LEU A 58 10.06 4.80 -8.06
N VAL A 59 9.12 5.70 -8.38
CA VAL A 59 7.81 5.75 -7.72
C VAL A 59 6.99 4.50 -8.06
N SER A 60 7.03 4.02 -9.30
CA SER A 60 6.34 2.76 -9.67
C SER A 60 6.89 1.57 -8.90
N LEU A 61 8.21 1.46 -8.77
CA LEU A 61 8.85 0.42 -7.96
C LEU A 61 8.50 0.55 -6.47
N ALA A 62 8.53 1.77 -5.92
CA ALA A 62 8.12 2.03 -4.54
C ALA A 62 6.63 1.75 -4.31
N PHE A 63 5.78 1.99 -5.31
CA PHE A 63 4.35 1.68 -5.24
C PHE A 63 4.07 0.19 -5.36
N ILE A 64 4.85 -0.56 -6.15
CA ILE A 64 4.82 -2.03 -6.15
C ILE A 64 5.22 -2.56 -4.78
N ASP A 65 6.26 -2.01 -4.16
CA ASP A 65 6.65 -2.40 -2.79
C ASP A 65 5.56 -2.04 -1.77
N LEU A 66 4.92 -0.87 -1.92
CA LEU A 66 3.81 -0.44 -1.07
C LEU A 66 2.58 -1.34 -1.23
N THR A 67 2.16 -1.63 -2.45
CA THR A 67 0.97 -2.45 -2.74
C THR A 67 1.21 -3.93 -2.48
N GLY A 68 2.43 -4.41 -2.72
CA GLY A 68 2.91 -5.71 -2.25
C GLY A 68 2.98 -5.82 -0.72
N ILE A 69 2.88 -4.70 0.01
CA ILE A 69 2.66 -4.64 1.48
C ILE A 69 1.16 -4.46 1.81
N SER A 70 0.41 -3.62 1.09
CA SER A 70 -1.00 -3.34 1.36
C SER A 70 -1.97 -4.46 0.92
N LEU A 71 -1.56 -5.37 0.04
CA LEU A 71 -2.29 -6.61 -0.31
C LEU A 71 -1.88 -7.82 0.54
N ARG A 72 -1.09 -7.62 1.62
CA ARG A 72 -0.55 -8.72 2.43
C ARG A 72 -1.56 -9.35 3.36
N GLN A 73 -2.51 -8.59 3.86
CA GLN A 73 -3.55 -9.12 4.72
C GLN A 73 -4.49 -9.96 3.88
N ARG A 74 -4.39 -11.27 4.02
CA ARG A 74 -5.21 -12.24 3.32
C ARG A 74 -6.11 -12.94 4.32
N ILE A 75 -7.32 -13.27 3.90
CA ILE A 75 -8.16 -14.18 4.66
C ILE A 75 -7.51 -15.57 4.57
N ASP A 76 -7.30 -16.17 5.73
CA ASP A 76 -6.87 -17.55 5.86
C ASP A 76 -8.11 -18.43 5.90
N LEU A 77 -8.46 -19.01 4.75
CA LEU A 77 -9.70 -19.79 4.60
C LEU A 77 -9.67 -21.10 5.37
N ASP A 78 -8.49 -21.65 5.66
CA ASP A 78 -8.34 -22.93 6.37
C ASP A 78 -8.62 -22.77 7.87
N TYR A 79 -8.34 -21.59 8.43
CA TYR A 79 -8.51 -21.27 9.86
C TYR A 79 -9.73 -20.39 10.14
N SER A 80 -10.36 -19.84 9.10
CA SER A 80 -11.61 -19.08 9.24
C SER A 80 -12.79 -20.01 9.43
N THR A 81 -13.79 -19.53 10.16
CA THR A 81 -15.07 -20.21 10.39
C THR A 81 -16.22 -19.29 9.98
N ASP A 82 -17.44 -19.80 10.08
CA ASP A 82 -18.68 -19.02 9.85
C ASP A 82 -18.82 -17.81 10.79
N THR A 83 -18.21 -17.85 11.97
CA THR A 83 -18.31 -16.81 13.00
C THR A 83 -17.04 -16.01 13.22
N THR A 84 -15.91 -16.45 12.68
CA THR A 84 -14.59 -15.81 12.88
C THR A 84 -13.79 -15.81 11.59
N VAL A 85 -13.36 -14.62 11.16
CA VAL A 85 -12.46 -14.45 10.01
C VAL A 85 -11.03 -14.36 10.52
N VAL A 86 -10.15 -15.20 9.98
CA VAL A 86 -8.72 -15.13 10.27
C VAL A 86 -8.03 -14.35 9.16
N VAL A 87 -7.35 -13.27 9.50
CA VAL A 87 -6.53 -12.48 8.58
C VAL A 87 -5.06 -12.75 8.89
N ARG A 88 -4.27 -13.11 7.86
CA ARG A 88 -2.84 -13.39 7.97
C ARG A 88 -2.03 -12.38 7.18
N ASP A 89 -0.92 -11.91 7.76
CA ASP A 89 0.18 -11.26 7.04
C ASP A 89 1.29 -12.30 6.81
N PRO A 90 1.42 -12.87 5.59
CA PRO A 90 2.36 -13.94 5.31
C PRO A 90 3.83 -13.49 5.36
N VAL A 91 4.10 -12.18 5.35
CA VAL A 91 5.48 -11.68 5.39
C VAL A 91 5.93 -11.36 6.81
N LYS A 92 4.99 -10.94 7.68
CA LYS A 92 5.28 -10.77 9.11
C LYS A 92 5.06 -12.04 9.92
N GLY A 93 4.39 -13.04 9.36
CA GLY A 93 4.01 -14.27 10.08
C GLY A 93 2.97 -14.03 11.18
N LEU A 94 2.22 -12.93 11.09
CA LEU A 94 1.19 -12.58 12.07
C LEU A 94 -0.19 -12.98 11.57
N SER A 95 -1.04 -13.42 12.50
CA SER A 95 -2.44 -13.72 12.24
C SER A 95 -3.33 -13.07 13.28
N TRP A 96 -4.49 -12.60 12.85
CA TRP A 96 -5.52 -12.01 13.69
C TRP A 96 -6.83 -12.76 13.48
N ALA A 97 -7.44 -13.23 14.57
CA ALA A 97 -8.79 -13.78 14.56
C ALA A 97 -9.79 -12.66 14.86
N ILE A 98 -10.70 -12.41 13.92
CA ILE A 98 -11.66 -11.31 13.98
C ILE A 98 -13.07 -11.90 13.96
N PRO A 99 -13.81 -11.82 15.07
CA PRO A 99 -15.22 -12.17 15.12
C PRO A 99 -16.06 -11.41 14.07
N VAL A 100 -16.97 -12.11 13.40
CA VAL A 100 -17.81 -11.56 12.32
C VAL A 100 -18.76 -10.47 12.82
N ASP A 101 -19.25 -10.58 14.06
CA ASP A 101 -20.07 -9.56 14.71
C ASP A 101 -19.35 -8.22 14.85
N LEU A 102 -18.04 -8.24 15.15
CA LEU A 102 -17.22 -7.03 15.19
C LEU A 102 -17.02 -6.41 13.79
N ILE A 103 -16.90 -7.23 12.75
CA ILE A 103 -16.87 -6.73 11.36
C ILE A 103 -18.19 -6.04 11.04
N TYR A 104 -19.31 -6.67 11.40
CA TYR A 104 -20.63 -6.11 11.16
C TYR A 104 -20.83 -4.78 11.90
N ASP A 105 -20.47 -4.72 13.18
CA ASP A 105 -20.68 -3.54 14.00
C ASP A 105 -19.76 -2.37 13.62
N ARG A 106 -18.49 -2.65 13.30
CA ARG A 106 -17.50 -1.60 13.06
C ARG A 106 -17.32 -1.21 11.61
N ILE A 107 -17.66 -2.08 10.67
CA ILE A 107 -17.44 -1.84 9.23
C ILE A 107 -18.76 -1.76 8.49
N ILE A 108 -19.70 -2.69 8.71
CA ILE A 108 -20.96 -2.76 7.93
C ILE A 108 -22.00 -1.75 8.46
N LYS A 109 -22.05 -1.52 9.78
CA LYS A 109 -22.91 -0.50 10.40
C LYS A 109 -22.30 0.90 10.40
N ALA A 110 -21.04 1.04 9.99
CA ALA A 110 -20.38 2.33 9.97
C ALA A 110 -21.12 3.32 9.03
N PRO A 111 -21.13 4.62 9.33
CA PRO A 111 -21.86 5.62 8.54
C PRO A 111 -21.46 5.66 7.05
N ASP A 112 -20.25 5.22 6.73
CA ASP A 112 -19.62 5.19 5.41
C ASP A 112 -19.71 3.82 4.70
N ALA A 113 -20.33 2.82 5.33
CA ALA A 113 -20.42 1.45 4.84
C ALA A 113 -21.16 1.29 3.50
N GLY A 114 -21.92 2.31 3.09
CA GLY A 114 -22.61 2.33 1.79
C GLY A 114 -21.66 2.10 0.60
N ARG A 115 -20.38 2.49 0.73
CA ARG A 115 -19.35 2.31 -0.30
C ARG A 115 -18.87 0.86 -0.44
N LEU A 116 -19.17 -0.01 0.53
CA LEU A 116 -18.73 -1.40 0.59
C LEU A 116 -19.82 -2.39 0.15
N ARG A 117 -21.04 -1.91 -0.12
CA ARG A 117 -22.15 -2.74 -0.59
C ARG A 117 -21.95 -3.12 -2.06
N LEU A 118 -21.95 -4.41 -2.35
CA LEU A 118 -22.03 -4.94 -3.71
C LEU A 118 -23.50 -5.16 -4.06
N THR A 119 -24.02 -4.39 -5.00
CA THR A 119 -25.27 -4.73 -5.69
C THR A 119 -24.94 -5.76 -6.76
N LEU A 120 -25.24 -7.04 -6.47
CA LEU A 120 -25.26 -8.07 -7.50
C LEU A 120 -26.45 -7.78 -8.43
N HIS A 121 -26.17 -7.56 -9.71
CA HIS A 121 -27.16 -7.47 -10.79
C HIS A 121 -27.45 -8.85 -11.36
#